data_AF-A0A354BI81-F1
#
_entry.id   AF-A0A354BI81-F1
#
_cell.length_a   1.000
_cell.length_b   1.000
_cell.length_c   1.000
_cell.angle_alpha   90.00
_cell.angle_beta   90.00
_cell.angle_gamma   90.00
#
_symmetry.space_group_name_H-M   'P 1'
#
loop_
_entity.id
_entity.type
_entity.pdbx_description
1 polymer ?
#
loop_
_entity_poly.entity_id
_entity_poly.type
_entity_poly.pdbx_seq_one_letter_code
_entity_poly.pdbx_strand_id
1 'polypeptide(L)'
;GKAVTQAGASIVLIPISSYTRAWFDKQVRENSCPLKGGTSSSEAHGAQNSSLECLRAVMDQLLADKRLLPYLRVTRANPTGHFWFTKVPAGRYYVVSLLEGSGGAHQDERAVGIAWLTLELDADEKATNLVVTDCKSSLC
;
A
#
# COMPACT_ATOMS: atom_id res chain seq x y z
N GLY A 1 -0.42 -1.94 20.81
CA GLY A 1 -1.01 -2.59 19.62
C GLY A 1 -0.12 -3.73 19.18
N LYS A 2 -0.68 -4.81 18.64
CA LYS A 2 0.11 -5.88 18.01
C LYS A 2 0.45 -5.41 16.59
N ALA A 3 1.73 -5.42 16.21
CA ALA A 3 2.12 -5.16 14.84
C ALA A 3 1.79 -6.40 13.99
N VAL A 4 1.03 -6.21 12.91
CA VAL A 4 0.75 -7.27 11.93
C VAL A 4 1.68 -7.06 10.76
N THR A 5 2.55 -8.04 10.49
CA THR A 5 3.44 -8.04 9.32
C THR A 5 2.87 -8.94 8.23
N GLN A 6 2.89 -8.48 6.97
CA GLN A 6 2.41 -9.26 5.84
C GLN A 6 3.59 -9.87 5.07
N ALA A 7 3.78 -11.18 5.21
CA ALA A 7 4.78 -11.92 4.46
C ALA A 7 4.43 -11.94 2.96
N GLY A 8 5.43 -11.76 2.10
CA GLY A 8 5.26 -11.87 0.64
C GLY A 8 4.51 -10.72 -0.03
N ALA A 9 4.08 -9.70 0.74
CA ALA A 9 3.39 -8.52 0.24
C ALA A 9 4.22 -7.80 -0.82
N SER A 10 3.57 -7.33 -1.89
CA SER A 10 4.20 -6.49 -2.90
C SER A 10 4.40 -5.08 -2.33
N ILE A 11 5.62 -4.58 -2.39
CA ILE A 11 5.99 -3.22 -1.99
C ILE A 11 6.42 -2.48 -3.25
N VAL A 12 5.76 -1.35 -3.54
CA VAL A 12 6.00 -0.56 -4.75
C VAL A 12 6.55 0.81 -4.35
N LEU A 13 7.70 1.17 -4.91
CA LEU A 13 8.29 2.49 -4.81
C LEU A 13 7.96 3.28 -6.08
N ILE A 14 7.32 4.43 -5.91
CA ILE A 14 6.76 5.26 -6.97
C ILE A 14 7.38 6.65 -6.87
N PRO A 15 8.08 7.17 -7.90
CA PRO A 15 8.54 8.56 -7.87
C PRO A 15 7.38 9.54 -7.81
N ILE A 16 7.54 10.60 -7.01
CA ILE A 16 6.53 11.66 -6.89
C ILE A 16 6.66 12.60 -8.09
N SER A 17 5.58 12.70 -8.84
CA SER A 17 5.35 13.62 -9.96
C SER A 17 3.95 14.20 -9.83
N SER A 18 3.60 15.19 -10.65
CA SER A 18 2.21 15.69 -10.72
C SER A 18 1.23 14.56 -11.06
N TYR A 19 1.62 13.65 -11.95
CA TYR A 19 0.80 12.52 -12.38
C TYR A 19 0.57 11.51 -11.25
N THR A 20 1.65 11.06 -10.60
CA THR A 20 1.56 10.08 -9.51
C THR A 20 0.96 10.67 -8.23
N ARG A 21 1.08 11.98 -8.00
CA ARG A 21 0.36 12.69 -6.94
C ARG A 21 -1.15 12.64 -7.14
N ALA A 22 -1.63 12.98 -8.34
CA ALA A 22 -3.05 12.91 -8.66
C ALA A 22 -3.61 11.49 -8.50
N TRP A 23 -2.83 10.46 -8.90
CA TRP A 23 -3.19 9.07 -8.64
C TRP A 23 -3.25 8.76 -7.13
N PHE A 24 -2.23 9.17 -6.38
CA PHE A 24 -2.12 8.90 -4.95
C PHE A 24 -3.26 9.54 -4.15
N ASP A 25 -3.56 10.82 -4.42
CA ASP A 25 -4.63 11.54 -3.73
C ASP A 25 -5.98 10.85 -3.95
N LYS A 26 -6.30 10.52 -5.21
CA LYS A 26 -7.57 9.87 -5.57
C LYS A 26 -7.70 8.44 -5.07
N GLN A 27 -6.64 7.64 -5.21
CA GLN A 27 -6.75 6.18 -5.01
C GLN A 27 -6.38 5.78 -3.58
N VAL A 28 -5.43 6.48 -2.96
CA VAL A 28 -4.88 6.14 -1.65
C VAL A 28 -5.46 7.04 -0.55
N ARG A 29 -5.46 8.38 -0.72
CA ARG A 29 -5.97 9.29 0.33
C ARG A 29 -7.49 9.34 0.39
N GLU A 30 -8.15 9.53 -0.76
CA GLU A 30 -9.61 9.59 -0.84
C GLU A 30 -10.27 8.20 -0.73
N ASN A 31 -9.47 7.13 -0.86
CA ASN A 31 -9.92 5.73 -0.89
C ASN A 31 -11.05 5.50 -1.90
N SER A 32 -10.69 5.40 -3.17
CA SER A 32 -11.63 5.23 -4.30
C SER A 32 -12.44 3.93 -4.24
N CYS A 33 -12.03 2.94 -3.44
CA CYS A 33 -12.72 1.67 -3.27
C CYS A 33 -13.70 1.76 -2.09
N PRO A 34 -15.02 1.66 -2.31
CA PRO A 34 -16.01 1.80 -1.26
C PRO A 34 -15.88 0.67 -0.22
N LEU A 35 -15.45 1.02 0.99
CA LEU A 35 -15.63 0.19 2.18
C LEU A 35 -17.06 0.40 2.66
N LYS A 36 -18.01 -0.47 2.29
CA LYS A 36 -19.37 -0.40 2.84
C LYS A 36 -19.32 -0.66 4.36
N GLY A 37 -19.29 0.41 5.15
CA GLY A 37 -19.50 0.39 6.59
C GLY A 37 -20.96 0.65 6.92
N GLY A 38 -21.64 -0.35 7.50
CA GLY A 38 -22.86 -0.19 8.29
C GLY A 38 -24.20 -0.35 7.56
N THR A 39 -24.77 -1.57 7.57
CA THR A 39 -26.00 -1.92 8.32
C THR A 39 -26.41 -3.38 8.05
N SER A 40 -26.64 -4.11 9.14
CA SER A 40 -27.41 -5.36 9.30
C SER A 40 -26.93 -6.68 8.68
N SER A 41 -26.74 -7.64 9.57
CA SER A 41 -26.99 -9.10 9.47
C SER A 41 -26.78 -9.81 8.12
N SER A 42 -25.76 -10.67 8.08
CA SER A 42 -25.62 -11.89 7.25
C SER A 42 -25.00 -11.81 5.83
N GLU A 43 -24.50 -10.66 5.35
CA GLU A 43 -23.82 -10.55 4.04
C GLU A 43 -22.35 -10.03 4.09
N ALA A 44 -21.70 -10.11 5.25
CA ALA A 44 -20.39 -9.50 5.47
C ALA A 44 -19.23 -10.08 4.64
N HIS A 45 -19.34 -11.32 4.14
CA HIS A 45 -18.27 -11.96 3.37
C HIS A 45 -18.22 -11.53 1.90
N GLY A 46 -19.35 -11.17 1.28
CA GLY A 46 -19.40 -10.74 -0.13
C GLY A 46 -18.87 -9.32 -0.35
N ALA A 47 -19.17 -8.41 0.58
CA ALA A 47 -18.78 -7.00 0.47
C ALA A 47 -17.27 -6.77 0.66
N GLN A 48 -16.61 -7.51 1.56
CA GLN A 48 -15.17 -7.39 1.80
C GLN A 48 -14.34 -7.86 0.59
N ASN A 49 -14.79 -8.92 -0.09
CA ASN A 49 -14.16 -9.41 -1.32
C ASN A 49 -14.21 -8.37 -2.44
N SER A 50 -15.34 -7.68 -2.61
CA SER A 50 -15.49 -6.63 -3.63
C SER A 50 -14.57 -5.41 -3.41
N SER A 51 -14.31 -5.03 -2.16
CA SER A 51 -13.40 -3.92 -1.84
C SER A 51 -11.94 -4.31 -2.10
N LEU A 52 -11.54 -5.52 -1.68
CA LEU A 52 -10.20 -6.05 -1.92
C LEU A 52 -9.92 -6.23 -3.43
N GLU A 53 -10.89 -6.71 -4.19
CA GLU A 53 -10.79 -6.82 -5.66
C GLU A 53 -10.63 -5.44 -6.33
N CYS A 54 -11.35 -4.43 -5.85
CA CYS A 54 -11.16 -3.05 -6.31
C CYS A 54 -9.74 -2.55 -6.02
N LEU A 55 -9.23 -2.76 -4.80
CA LEU A 55 -7.89 -2.31 -4.42
C LEU A 55 -6.79 -3.06 -5.21
N ARG A 56 -6.99 -4.36 -5.49
CA ARG A 56 -6.12 -5.11 -6.41
C ARG A 56 -6.12 -4.51 -7.79
N ALA A 57 -7.31 -4.22 -8.35
CA ALA A 57 -7.41 -3.59 -9.66
C ALA A 57 -6.73 -2.22 -9.72
N VAL A 58 -6.82 -1.41 -8.66
CA VAL A 58 -6.09 -0.13 -8.56
C VAL A 58 -4.57 -0.34 -8.62
N MET A 59 -4.06 -1.33 -7.88
CA MET A 59 -2.64 -1.66 -7.88
C MET A 59 -2.19 -2.24 -9.23
N ASP A 60 -3.00 -3.10 -9.85
CA ASP A 60 -2.73 -3.67 -11.16
C ASP A 60 -2.71 -2.60 -12.25
N GLN A 61 -3.61 -1.62 -12.19
CA GLN A 61 -3.62 -0.46 -13.10
C GLN A 61 -2.35 0.38 -12.96
N LEU A 62 -1.90 0.64 -11.73
CA LEU A 62 -0.63 1.33 -11.48
C LEU A 62 0.54 0.57 -12.13
N LEU A 63 0.60 -0.75 -11.90
CA LEU A 63 1.66 -1.61 -12.43
C LEU A 63 1.57 -1.82 -13.94
N ALA A 64 0.41 -1.57 -14.55
CA ALA A 64 0.20 -1.65 -15.99
C ALA A 64 0.39 -0.30 -16.72
N ASP A 65 0.52 0.83 -16.00
CA ASP A 65 0.69 2.14 -16.64
C ASP A 65 2.07 2.24 -17.31
N LYS A 66 2.07 2.21 -18.64
CA LYS A 66 3.27 2.27 -19.48
C LYS A 66 4.13 3.51 -19.25
N ARG A 67 3.54 4.62 -18.79
CA ARG A 67 4.29 5.85 -18.46
C ARG A 67 5.10 5.70 -17.19
N LEU A 68 4.66 4.83 -16.28
CA LEU A 68 5.28 4.62 -14.97
C LEU A 68 6.21 3.41 -14.95
N LEU A 69 5.93 2.38 -15.77
CA LEU A 69 6.70 1.14 -15.82
C LEU A 69 8.24 1.30 -15.71
N PRO A 70 8.90 2.25 -16.42
CA PRO A 70 10.35 2.40 -16.34
C PRO A 70 10.86 2.93 -14.99
N TYR A 71 9.97 3.53 -14.20
CA TYR A 71 10.27 4.29 -12.99
C TYR A 71 9.80 3.59 -11.72
N LEU A 72 8.84 2.68 -11.83
CA LEU A 72 8.37 1.88 -10.71
C LEU A 72 9.45 0.88 -10.29
N ARG A 73 9.64 0.74 -8.98
CA ARG A 73 10.45 -0.34 -8.41
C ARG A 73 9.56 -1.19 -7.54
N VAL A 74 9.64 -2.50 -7.72
CA VAL A 74 8.84 -3.47 -6.98
C VAL A 74 9.76 -4.42 -6.24
N THR A 75 9.48 -4.65 -4.97
CA THR A 75 10.09 -5.70 -4.17
C THR A 75 9.01 -6.48 -3.42
N ARG A 76 9.37 -7.58 -2.80
CA ARG A 76 8.46 -8.34 -1.93
C ARG A 76 8.97 -8.36 -0.52
N ALA A 77 8.06 -8.19 0.44
CA ALA A 77 8.37 -8.40 1.83
C ALA A 77 8.78 -9.86 2.06
N ASN A 78 9.81 -10.06 2.87
CA ASN A 78 10.26 -11.39 3.29
C ASN A 78 9.24 -12.03 4.28
N PRO A 79 9.47 -13.27 4.75
CA PRO A 79 8.57 -13.91 5.71
C PRO A 79 8.36 -13.17 7.04
N THR A 80 9.26 -12.24 7.41
CA THR A 80 9.14 -11.40 8.60
C THR A 80 8.59 -9.99 8.30
N GLY A 81 8.10 -9.74 7.08
CA GLY A 81 7.54 -8.46 6.68
C GLY A 81 8.55 -7.38 6.30
N HIS A 82 9.86 -7.67 6.31
CA HIS A 82 10.90 -6.72 5.96
C HIS A 82 11.10 -6.66 4.45
N PHE A 83 11.45 -5.48 3.95
CA PHE A 83 11.74 -5.24 2.55
C PHE A 83 12.93 -4.30 2.40
N TRP A 84 13.52 -4.26 1.22
CA TRP A 84 14.56 -3.29 0.88
C TRP A 84 14.54 -2.97 -0.61
N PHE A 85 14.91 -1.73 -0.91
CA PHE A 85 15.28 -1.29 -2.25
C PHE A 85 16.75 -0.92 -2.24
N THR A 86 17.45 -1.18 -3.35
CA THR A 86 18.86 -0.82 -3.51
C THR A 86 19.05 0.09 -4.71
N LYS A 87 20.10 0.91 -4.68
CA LYS A 87 20.48 1.81 -5.78
C LYS A 87 19.31 2.72 -6.19
N VAL A 88 18.60 3.25 -5.21
CA VAL A 88 17.50 4.20 -5.42
C VAL A 88 18.14 5.60 -5.58
N PRO A 89 17.84 6.34 -6.65
CA PRO A 89 18.33 7.71 -6.81
C PRO A 89 17.80 8.63 -5.71
N ALA A 90 18.46 9.78 -5.55
CA ALA A 90 17.91 10.87 -4.77
C ALA A 90 16.57 11.34 -5.37
N GLY A 91 15.64 11.71 -4.51
CA GLY A 91 14.32 12.18 -4.91
C GLY A 91 13.23 11.88 -3.91
N ARG A 92 11.99 12.19 -4.29
CA ARG A 92 10.81 11.97 -3.47
C ARG A 92 9.99 10.81 -4.01
N TYR A 93 9.53 9.95 -3.12
CA TYR A 93 8.87 8.69 -3.46
C TYR A 93 7.65 8.46 -2.57
N TYR A 94 6.62 7.84 -3.15
CA TYR A 94 5.65 7.07 -2.38
C TYR A 94 6.14 5.63 -2.27
N VAL A 95 6.03 5.04 -1.10
CA VAL A 95 6.06 3.57 -0.94
C VAL A 95 4.64 3.13 -0.65
N VAL A 96 4.13 2.17 -1.40
CA VAL A 96 2.76 1.65 -1.22
C VAL A 96 2.75 0.12 -1.16
N SER A 97 1.82 -0.44 -0.40
CA SER A 97 1.57 -1.88 -0.34
C SER A 97 0.10 -2.18 -0.09
N LEU A 98 -0.43 -3.21 -0.76
CA LEU A 98 -1.78 -3.69 -0.54
C LEU A 98 -1.83 -4.57 0.72
N LEU A 99 -2.63 -4.15 1.70
CA LEU A 99 -3.01 -4.97 2.85
C LEU A 99 -4.22 -5.80 2.49
N GLU A 100 -4.06 -7.13 2.48
CA GLU A 100 -5.13 -8.06 2.10
C GLU A 100 -5.87 -8.66 3.32
N GLY A 101 -5.49 -8.26 4.53
CA GLY A 101 -5.94 -8.89 5.77
C GLY A 101 -5.26 -10.25 6.03
N SER A 102 -4.92 -10.53 7.28
CA SER A 102 -4.32 -11.81 7.69
C SER A 102 -5.38 -12.92 7.75
N GLY A 103 -5.08 -14.08 7.16
CA GLY A 103 -5.86 -15.33 7.27
C GLY A 103 -5.55 -16.18 8.50
N GLY A 104 -4.87 -15.62 9.52
CA GLY A 104 -4.54 -16.33 10.76
C GLY A 104 -5.69 -16.39 11.78
N ALA A 105 -5.59 -17.33 12.74
CA ALA A 105 -6.62 -17.68 13.73
C ALA A 105 -7.08 -16.57 14.71
N HIS A 106 -6.59 -15.33 14.56
CA HIS A 106 -7.08 -14.17 15.29
C HIS A 106 -7.70 -13.17 14.31
N GLN A 107 -9.03 -13.21 14.22
CA GLN A 107 -9.85 -12.45 13.26
C GLN A 107 -9.99 -10.95 13.58
N ASP A 108 -9.47 -10.46 14.71
CA ASP A 108 -9.89 -9.17 15.26
C ASP A 108 -9.29 -7.92 14.62
N GLU A 109 -8.35 -8.02 13.67
CA GLU A 109 -7.85 -6.84 12.95
C GLU A 109 -7.54 -7.19 11.48
N ARG A 110 -8.60 -7.42 10.69
CA ARG A 110 -8.51 -7.43 9.22
C ARG A 110 -8.34 -6.00 8.70
N ALA A 111 -7.12 -5.49 8.73
CA ALA A 111 -6.78 -4.28 7.98
C ALA A 111 -6.73 -4.65 6.48
N VAL A 112 -7.76 -4.24 5.74
CA VAL A 112 -7.81 -4.27 4.28
C VAL A 112 -7.69 -2.83 3.78
N GLY A 113 -6.72 -2.55 2.91
CA GLY A 113 -6.43 -1.18 2.49
C GLY A 113 -5.10 -1.06 1.74
N ILE A 114 -4.69 0.17 1.45
CA ILE A 114 -3.36 0.46 0.91
C ILE A 114 -2.55 1.12 2.01
N ALA A 115 -1.53 0.43 2.49
CA ALA A 115 -0.54 1.00 3.39
C ALA A 115 0.44 1.84 2.58
N TRP A 116 0.86 2.98 3.14
CA TRP A 116 1.74 3.90 2.42
C TRP A 116 2.66 4.68 3.34
N LEU A 117 3.76 5.20 2.77
CA LEU A 117 4.58 6.25 3.36
C LEU A 117 5.13 7.16 2.26
N THR A 118 5.43 8.41 2.62
CA THR A 118 6.17 9.33 1.76
C THR A 118 7.62 9.36 2.21
N LEU A 119 8.55 9.27 1.26
CA LEU A 119 9.98 9.23 1.50
C LEU A 119 10.66 10.32 0.66
N GLU A 120 11.58 11.05 1.28
CA GLU A 120 12.54 11.91 0.60
C GLU A 120 13.92 11.29 0.81
N LEU A 121 14.68 11.15 -0.27
CA LEU A 121 16.03 10.58 -0.26
C LEU A 121 17.00 11.60 -0.83
N ASP A 122 18.02 11.92 -0.05
CA ASP A 122 19.19 12.66 -0.51
C ASP A 122 20.18 11.75 -1.26
N ALA A 123 21.15 12.37 -1.94
CA ALA A 123 22.20 11.64 -2.64
C ALA A 123 23.01 10.79 -1.65
N ASP A 124 23.17 9.51 -1.99
CA ASP A 124 23.84 8.48 -1.17
C ASP A 124 23.21 8.23 0.21
N GLU A 125 21.99 8.72 0.44
CA GLU A 125 21.26 8.47 1.69
C GLU A 125 20.80 7.00 1.79
N LYS A 126 20.93 6.44 2.99
CA LYS A 126 20.36 5.14 3.36
C LYS A 126 19.26 5.32 4.39
N ALA A 127 18.00 5.39 3.93
CA ALA A 127 16.85 5.30 4.82
C ALA A 127 16.70 3.86 5.37
N THR A 128 16.56 3.74 6.69
CA THR A 128 16.40 2.45 7.38
C THR A 128 15.25 2.51 8.38
N ASN A 129 14.75 1.35 8.80
CA ASN A 129 13.64 1.24 9.76
C ASN A 129 12.35 1.95 9.33
N LEU A 130 12.12 2.03 8.00
CA LEU A 130 10.88 2.56 7.44
C LEU A 130 9.73 1.60 7.69
N VAL A 131 8.62 2.11 8.21
CA VAL A 131 7.41 1.34 8.48
C VAL A 131 6.30 1.83 7.56
N VAL A 132 5.73 0.93 6.77
CA VAL A 132 4.61 1.20 5.85
C VAL A 132 3.32 0.75 6.55
N THR A 133 2.40 1.67 6.82
CA THR A 133 1.15 1.39 7.56
C THR A 133 -0.09 1.95 6.87
N ASP A 134 -1.25 1.35 7.12
CA ASP A 134 -2.55 1.91 6.73
C ASP A 134 -2.85 3.12 7.62
N CYS A 135 -2.53 4.30 7.11
CA CYS A 135 -2.70 5.55 7.82
C CYS A 135 -4.16 6.03 7.74
N LYS A 136 -4.95 5.69 8.76
CA LYS A 136 -6.32 6.21 8.93
C LYS A 136 -6.41 7.61 9.54
N SER A 137 -5.29 8.30 9.78
CA SER A 137 -5.27 9.62 10.43
C SER A 137 -4.36 10.60 9.70
N SER A 138 -4.60 11.90 9.87
CA SER A 138 -3.86 13.02 9.30
C SER A 138 -2.42 13.19 9.81
N LEU A 139 -1.87 12.17 10.47
CA LEU A 139 -0.52 12.15 11.06
C LEU A 139 0.43 11.20 10.33
N CYS A 140 0.15 10.96 9.05
CA CYS A 140 1.06 10.42 8.05
C CYS A 140 1.12 11.40 6.86
#